data_AF-T2J9A2-F1
#
_entry.id   AF-T2J9A2-F1
#
_cell.length_a   1.000
_cell.length_b   1.000
_cell.length_c   1.000
_cell.angle_alpha   90.00
_cell.angle_beta   90.00
_cell.angle_gamma   90.00
#
_symmetry.space_group_name_H-M   'P 1'
#
loop_
_entity.id
_entity.type
_entity.pdbx_description
1 polymer ?
#
loop_
_entity_poly.entity_id
_entity_poly.type
_entity_poly.pdbx_seq_one_letter_code
_entity_poly.pdbx_strand_id
1 'polypeptide(L)' 'MGNKFEDVEFYEGEETGCPIIKDSLGYVECQVVGAVEKGDHTVFVGEVIGSGIHREGKGLNLESTGWQYGG' A
#
# COMPACT_ATOMS: atom_id res chain seq x y z
N MET A 1 12.75 -16.20 4.73
CA MET A 1 11.85 -15.14 4.22
C MET A 1 12.56 -14.52 3.04
N GLY A 2 11.99 -14.60 1.83
CA GLY A 2 12.53 -13.94 0.64
C GLY A 2 12.20 -12.46 0.64
N ASN A 3 12.99 -11.64 -0.05
CA ASN A 3 12.68 -10.23 -0.22
C ASN A 3 11.53 -10.12 -1.25
N LYS A 4 10.35 -9.67 -0.79
CA LYS A 4 9.13 -9.57 -1.61
C LYS A 4 9.25 -8.54 -2.74
N PHE A 5 10.29 -7.69 -2.72
CA PHE A 5 10.58 -6.67 -3.71
C PHE A 5 11.83 -6.98 -4.54
N GLU A 6 12.32 -8.22 -4.57
CA GLU A 6 13.55 -8.60 -5.31
C GLU A 6 13.55 -8.11 -6.77
N ASP A 7 12.40 -8.18 -7.44
CA ASP A 7 12.25 -7.80 -8.85
C ASP A 7 11.44 -6.51 -9.05
N VAL A 8 11.28 -5.68 -8.00
CA VAL A 8 10.45 -4.47 -8.04
C VAL A 8 11.29 -3.25 -7.71
N GLU A 9 11.36 -2.28 -8.62
CA GLU A 9 12.01 -1.00 -8.30
C GLU A 9 11.17 -0.18 -7.32
N PHE A 10 11.80 0.27 -6.24
CA PHE A 10 11.23 1.17 -5.26
C PHE A 10 12.22 2.26 -4.83
N TYR A 11 11.72 3.26 -4.12
CA TYR A 11 12.50 4.26 -3.39
C TYR A 11 11.90 4.44 -1.99
N GLU A 12 12.65 5.02 -1.05
CA GLU A 12 12.15 5.26 0.32
C GLU A 12 11.28 6.52 0.35
N GLY A 13 10.11 6.43 1.00
CA GLY A 13 9.23 7.56 1.25
C GLY A 13 9.85 8.56 2.21
N GLU A 14 9.57 9.84 1.99
CA GLU A 14 10.19 10.95 2.73
C GLU A 14 9.69 11.00 4.17
N GLU A 15 8.40 10.70 4.40
CA GLU A 15 7.78 10.83 5.71
C GLU A 15 7.94 9.57 6.58
N THR A 16 7.92 8.39 5.96
CA THR A 16 7.88 7.10 6.67
C THR A 16 9.13 6.25 6.49
N GLY A 17 9.95 6.51 5.46
CA GLY A 17 11.03 5.62 5.04
C GLY A 17 10.56 4.28 4.44
N CYS A 18 9.23 4.09 4.27
CA CYS A 18 8.69 2.87 3.68
C CYS A 18 9.00 2.80 2.18
N PRO A 19 9.13 1.59 1.61
CA PRO A 19 9.37 1.43 0.18
C PRO A 19 8.13 1.83 -0.65
N ILE A 20 8.30 2.80 -1.54
CA ILE A 20 7.33 3.22 -2.55
C ILE A 20 7.70 2.59 -3.89
N ILE A 21 6.79 1.78 -4.43
CA ILE A 21 6.97 1.14 -5.74
C ILE A 21 6.95 2.20 -6.84
N LYS A 22 8.04 2.33 -7.61
CA LYS A 22 8.15 3.35 -8.67
C LYS A 22 7.07 3.22 -9.74
N ASP A 23 6.67 1.99 -10.05
CA ASP A 23 5.69 1.72 -11.10
C ASP A 23 4.23 1.77 -10.61
N SER A 24 3.96 2.14 -9.35
CA SER A 24 2.58 2.41 -8.92
C SER A 24 2.03 3.69 -9.58
N LEU A 25 0.71 3.86 -9.61
CA LEU A 25 0.09 5.12 -10.09
C LEU A 25 0.35 6.30 -9.13
N GLY A 26 0.42 6.00 -7.83
CA GLY A 26 0.66 6.94 -6.75
C GLY A 26 0.75 6.20 -5.42
N TYR A 27 0.93 6.95 -4.34
CA TYR A 27 1.09 6.41 -2.99
C TYR A 27 0.56 7.38 -1.94
N VAL A 28 0.31 6.85 -0.75
CA VAL A 28 0.08 7.59 0.49
C VAL A 28 1.00 7.04 1.57
N GLU A 29 1.56 7.93 2.37
CA GLU A 29 2.32 7.63 3.57
C GLU A 29 1.47 7.97 4.79
N CYS A 30 1.33 7.03 5.71
CA CYS A 30 0.41 7.16 6.83
C CYS A 30 1.08 6.88 8.18
N GLN A 31 0.71 7.65 9.19
CA GLN A 31 0.94 7.30 10.60
C GLN A 31 -0.26 6.53 11.15
N VAL A 32 -0.04 5.40 11.81
CA VAL A 32 -1.12 4.65 12.47
C VAL A 32 -1.60 5.43 13.70
N VAL A 33 -2.86 5.83 13.71
CA VAL A 33 -3.50 6.58 14.79
C VAL A 33 -4.55 5.76 15.55
N GLY A 34 -4.85 4.55 15.08
CA GLY A 34 -5.77 3.66 15.76
C GLY A 34 -5.74 2.23 15.23
N ALA A 35 -6.23 1.31 16.05
CA ALA A 35 -6.42 -0.10 15.70
C ALA A 35 -7.72 -0.62 16.32
N VAL A 36 -8.49 -1.37 15.53
CA VAL A 36 -9.70 -2.05 15.96
C VAL A 36 -9.50 -3.55 15.75
N GLU A 37 -9.28 -4.28 16.84
CA GLU A 37 -9.10 -5.73 16.83
C GLU A 37 -10.46 -6.43 16.83
N LYS A 38 -10.76 -7.22 15.78
CA LYS A 38 -12.00 -7.99 15.71
C LYS A 38 -11.87 -9.22 14.80
N GLY A 39 -12.02 -10.40 15.38
CA GLY A 39 -11.92 -11.66 14.64
C GLY A 39 -10.46 -12.02 14.36
N ASP A 40 -10.17 -12.43 13.14
CA ASP A 40 -8.83 -12.82 12.68
C ASP A 40 -8.05 -11.68 11.99
N HIS A 41 -8.67 -10.50 11.85
CA HIS A 41 -8.05 -9.30 11.27
C HIS A 41 -8.08 -8.12 12.24
N THR A 42 -7.16 -7.18 12.05
CA THR A 42 -7.13 -5.87 12.73
C THR A 42 -7.34 -4.78 11.70
N VAL A 43 -8.28 -3.87 11.96
CA VAL A 43 -8.48 -2.68 11.13
C VAL A 43 -7.61 -1.56 11.70
N PHE A 44 -6.61 -1.13 10.93
CA PHE A 44 -5.78 0.01 11.28
C PHE A 44 -6.33 1.31 10.68
N VAL A 45 -6.32 2.38 11.47
CA VAL A 45 -6.67 3.73 11.02
C VAL A 45 -5.37 4.49 10.83
N GLY A 46 -5.12 4.96 9.60
CA GLY A 46 -3.92 5.73 9.24
C GLY A 46 -4.26 7.19 8.93
N GLU A 47 -3.55 8.12 9.56
CA GLU A 47 -3.54 9.54 9.16
C GLU A 47 -2.54 9.72 8.02
N VAL A 48 -2.97 10.33 6.91
CA VAL A 48 -2.09 10.61 5.76
C VAL A 48 -1.15 11.76 6.12
N ILE A 49 0.15 11.48 6.13
CA ILE A 49 1.21 12.45 6.42
C ILE A 49 2.06 12.79 5.18
N GLY A 50 1.97 11.98 4.13
CA GLY A 50 2.62 12.23 2.84
C GLY A 50 1.84 11.58 1.70
N SER A 51 1.99 12.09 0.47
CA SER A 51 1.39 11.48 -0.71
C SER A 51 2.08 11.93 -1.99
N GLY A 52 1.91 11.15 -3.06
CA GLY A 52 2.42 11.51 -4.38
C GLY A 52 1.69 10.79 -5.50
N ILE A 53 1.73 11.40 -6.68
CA ILE A 53 1.20 10.84 -7.92
C ILE A 53 2.38 10.65 -8.86
N HIS A 54 2.59 9.42 -9.34
CA HIS A 54 3.59 9.14 -10.35
C HIS A 54 3.04 9.38 -11.76
N ARG A 55 1.80 8.93 -12.01
CA ARG A 55 1.11 9.07 -13.30
C ARG A 55 -0.39 8.85 -13.18
N GLU A 56 -1.14 9.36 -14.15
CA GLU A 56 -2.54 8.97 -14.34
C GLU A 56 -2.64 7.56 -14.93
N GLY A 57 -3.73 6.86 -14.60
CA GLY A 57 -4.00 5.52 -15.12
C GLY A 57 -5.22 4.88 -14.49
N LYS A 58 -5.57 3.68 -14.96
CA LYS A 58 -6.64 2.88 -14.35
C LYS A 58 -6.06 2.03 -13.22
N GLY A 59 -6.66 2.10 -12.04
CA GLY A 59 -6.29 1.25 -10.92
C GLY A 59 -6.50 -0.24 -11.23
N LEU A 60 -5.67 -1.10 -10.63
CA LEU A 60 -5.83 -2.56 -10.75
C LEU A 60 -6.94 -3.03 -9.81
N ASN A 61 -8.13 -3.25 -10.36
CA ASN A 61 -9.27 -3.74 -9.60
C ASN A 61 -9.16 -5.26 -9.39
N LEU A 62 -9.27 -5.73 -8.14
CA LEU A 62 -9.15 -7.16 -7.79
C LEU A 62 -10.09 -8.05 -8.63
N GLU A 63 -11.33 -7.62 -8.83
CA GLU A 63 -12.33 -8.32 -9.65
C GLU A 63 -11.84 -8.67 -11.06
N SER A 64 -11.07 -7.76 -11.69
CA SER A 64 -10.58 -7.96 -13.05
C SER A 64 -9.47 -9.02 -13.19
N THR A 65 -8.87 -9.43 -12.07
CA THR A 65 -7.75 -10.38 -12.04
C THR A 65 -8.20 -11.85 -11.97
N GLY A 66 -9.48 -12.10 -11.65
CA GLY A 66 -9.98 -13.44 -11.33
C GLY A 66 -9.56 -13.96 -9.95
N TRP A 67 -8.80 -13.18 -9.16
CA TRP A 67 -8.45 -13.52 -7.79
C TRP A 67 -9.56 -13.17 -6.80
N GLN A 68 -9.54 -13.83 -5.65
CA GLN A 68 -10.47 -13.60 -4.55
C GLN A 68 -9.69 -13.54 -3.23
N TYR A 69 -10.09 -12.64 -2.35
CA TYR A 69 -9.56 -12.54 -0.99
C TYR A 69 -10.69 -12.11 -0.05
N GLY A 70 -11.25 -13.08 0.67
CA GLY A 70 -12.47 -12.93 1.46
C GLY A 70 -13.59 -13.85 0.96
N GLY A 71 -14.51 -14.19 1.86
CA GLY A 71 -15.61 -15.14 1.66
C GLY A 71 -16.04 -15.78 2.96
#